data_AF-A0A8T7B6T4-F1
#
_entry.id   AF-A0A8T7B6T4-F1
#
_cell.length_a   1.000
_cell.length_b   1.000
_cell.length_c   1.000
_cell.angle_alpha   90.00
_cell.angle_beta   90.00
_cell.angle_gamma   90.00
#
_symmetry.space_group_name_H-M   'P 1'
#
loop_
_entity.id
_entity.type
_entity.pdbx_description
1 polymer ?
#
loop_
_entity_poly.entity_id
_entity_poly.type
_entity_poly.pdbx_seq_one_letter_code
_entity_poly.pdbx_strand_id
1 'polypeptide(L)'
;MEANLIKRRAFLWLSLLGLGTLMASLMLLSQATQYAEEYGRWYSAVLAINIVGVFVLAFLIAANLLRLIREYRANQPGSRLNARVLLMFVALAVAPLTLVFYFSVQFLNRGIDSYFNVDVETALVGALDLSRASLEMRTREYLQRTMTVANELDANAESLLQQLSDQRQLYEAAEFTVFGANRKIVATSSASTDEFPMLPPEDVLLNAHFGRSHVGLDTTLEGEVIIQAAVPITSNDPTAEPLFLFGIFPVDTRITGLTEQVQESLDQYGEVSYLRRFLKSSFTLTLGLALLISLLAAVWGAFVFSRRLIAPIQSLA
;
A
#
# COMPACT_ATOMS: atom_id res chain seq x y z
N MET A 1 -4.14 -20.29 -63.05
CA MET A 1 -4.66 -19.14 -62.26
C MET A 1 -5.15 -19.53 -60.85
N GLU A 2 -5.65 -20.75 -60.63
CA GLU A 2 -6.23 -21.16 -59.33
C GLU A 2 -5.25 -21.25 -58.16
N ALA A 3 -3.99 -21.65 -58.39
CA ALA A 3 -2.98 -21.77 -57.34
C ALA A 3 -2.67 -20.45 -56.61
N ASN A 4 -2.77 -19.30 -57.30
CA ASN A 4 -2.57 -17.98 -56.69
C ASN A 4 -3.80 -17.52 -55.89
N LEU A 5 -5.01 -17.95 -56.26
CA LEU A 5 -6.24 -17.66 -55.50
C LEU A 5 -6.28 -18.46 -54.19
N ILE A 6 -5.82 -19.72 -54.21
CA ILE A 6 -5.74 -20.58 -53.02
C ILE A 6 -4.69 -20.05 -52.04
N LYS A 7 -3.48 -19.70 -52.50
CA LYS A 7 -2.45 -19.07 -51.65
C LYS A 7 -2.93 -17.75 -51.03
N ARG A 8 -3.67 -16.93 -51.79
CA ARG A 8 -4.19 -15.64 -51.32
C ARG A 8 -5.33 -15.80 -50.31
N ARG A 9 -6.23 -16.77 -50.48
CA ARG A 9 -7.28 -17.09 -49.50
C ARG A 9 -6.70 -17.75 -48.25
N ALA A 10 -5.75 -18.65 -48.39
CA ALA A 10 -5.05 -19.28 -47.26
C ALA A 10 -4.33 -18.24 -46.41
N PHE A 11 -3.65 -17.27 -47.02
CA PHE A 11 -2.99 -16.18 -46.29
C PHE A 11 -3.98 -15.32 -45.51
N LEU A 12 -5.15 -14.99 -46.09
CA LEU A 12 -6.20 -14.25 -45.39
C LEU A 12 -6.75 -15.01 -44.18
N TRP A 13 -7.08 -16.30 -44.34
CA TRP A 13 -7.59 -17.12 -43.24
C TRP A 13 -6.55 -17.31 -42.14
N LEU A 14 -5.29 -17.55 -42.50
CA LEU A 14 -4.18 -17.70 -41.53
C LEU A 14 -3.97 -16.42 -40.71
N SER A 15 -4.07 -15.25 -41.36
CA SER A 15 -3.95 -13.95 -40.69
C SER A 15 -5.10 -13.69 -39.74
N LEU A 16 -6.33 -14.03 -40.14
CA LEU A 16 -7.54 -13.84 -39.34
C LEU A 16 -7.54 -14.75 -38.11
N LEU A 17 -7.09 -15.99 -38.29
CA LEU A 17 -6.87 -16.96 -37.20
C LEU A 17 -5.77 -16.49 -36.24
N GLY A 18 -4.68 -15.91 -36.78
CA GLY A 18 -3.62 -15.28 -35.99
C GLY A 18 -4.10 -14.08 -35.16
N LEU A 19 -5.00 -13.27 -35.72
CA LEU A 19 -5.57 -12.11 -35.03
C LEU A 19 -6.55 -12.52 -33.92
N GLY A 20 -7.38 -13.53 -34.21
CA GLY A 20 -8.29 -14.11 -33.22
C GLY A 20 -7.55 -14.76 -32.06
N THR A 21 -6.47 -15.50 -32.33
CA THR A 21 -5.62 -16.09 -31.29
C THR A 21 -4.90 -15.02 -30.46
N LEU A 22 -4.44 -13.94 -31.07
CA LEU A 22 -3.86 -12.80 -30.33
C LEU A 22 -4.89 -12.11 -29.43
N MET A 23 -6.10 -11.83 -29.92
CA MET A 23 -7.17 -11.26 -29.09
C MET A 23 -7.54 -12.18 -27.92
N ALA A 24 -7.70 -13.49 -28.17
CA ALA A 24 -7.99 -14.46 -27.12
C ALA A 24 -6.86 -14.51 -26.09
N SER A 25 -5.60 -14.45 -26.53
CA SER A 25 -4.46 -14.45 -25.64
C SER A 25 -4.32 -13.15 -24.81
N LEU A 26 -4.70 -11.99 -25.36
CA LEU A 26 -4.77 -10.73 -24.60
C LEU A 26 -5.85 -10.77 -23.51
N MET A 27 -7.01 -11.35 -23.82
CA MET A 27 -8.07 -11.55 -22.82
C MET A 27 -7.60 -12.48 -21.70
N LEU A 28 -6.90 -13.56 -22.04
CA LEU A 28 -6.31 -14.47 -21.05
C LEU A 28 -5.20 -13.79 -20.23
N LEU A 29 -4.38 -12.93 -20.84
CA LEU A 29 -3.35 -12.17 -20.13
C LEU A 29 -3.97 -11.22 -19.10
N SER A 30 -5.05 -10.51 -19.47
CA SER A 30 -5.79 -9.63 -18.58
C SER A 30 -6.41 -10.38 -17.39
N GLN A 31 -6.90 -11.60 -17.60
CA GLN A 31 -7.41 -12.44 -16.53
C GLN A 31 -6.27 -13.00 -15.66
N ALA A 32 -5.18 -13.45 -16.26
CA ALA A 32 -4.03 -14.00 -15.54
C ALA A 32 -3.29 -12.94 -14.70
N THR A 33 -3.28 -11.67 -15.12
CA THR A 33 -2.76 -10.57 -14.29
C THR A 33 -3.56 -10.32 -13.00
N GLN A 34 -4.81 -10.79 -12.92
CA GLN A 34 -5.64 -10.69 -11.72
C GLN A 34 -5.46 -11.88 -10.76
N TYR A 35 -4.89 -13.00 -11.22
CA TYR A 35 -4.71 -14.26 -10.45
C TYR A 35 -3.27 -14.81 -10.59
N ALA A 36 -2.28 -13.99 -10.24
CA ALA A 36 -0.87 -14.26 -10.50
C ALA A 36 -0.30 -15.51 -9.79
N GLU A 37 -0.83 -15.87 -8.61
CA GLU A 37 -0.35 -17.02 -7.83
C GLU A 37 -0.76 -18.39 -8.40
N GLU A 38 -1.90 -18.47 -9.10
CA GLU A 38 -2.46 -19.75 -9.56
C GLU A 38 -2.12 -20.05 -11.04
N TYR A 39 -1.73 -19.04 -11.83
CA TYR A 39 -1.55 -19.13 -13.29
C TYR A 39 -0.13 -18.88 -13.81
N GLY A 40 0.90 -18.84 -12.95
CA GLY A 40 2.27 -18.45 -13.31
C GLY A 40 2.86 -19.18 -14.54
N ARG A 41 2.52 -20.45 -14.77
CA ARG A 41 3.00 -21.24 -15.93
C ARG A 41 2.27 -20.95 -17.24
N TRP A 42 0.98 -20.61 -17.17
CA TRP A 42 0.17 -20.25 -18.35
C TRP A 42 0.42 -18.80 -18.76
N TYR A 43 0.68 -17.92 -17.80
CA TYR A 43 1.04 -16.52 -18.05
C TYR A 43 2.24 -16.41 -18.99
N SER A 44 3.34 -17.12 -18.70
CA SER A 44 4.55 -17.11 -19.55
C SER A 44 4.29 -17.66 -20.96
N ALA A 45 3.47 -18.71 -21.09
CA ALA A 45 3.13 -19.30 -22.38
C ALA A 45 2.25 -18.36 -23.23
N VAL A 46 1.25 -17.73 -22.61
CA VAL A 46 0.34 -16.75 -23.24
C VAL A 46 1.12 -15.51 -23.70
N LEU A 47 2.07 -15.05 -22.87
CA LEU A 47 2.92 -13.90 -23.19
C LEU A 47 3.88 -14.24 -24.33
N ALA A 48 4.49 -15.43 -24.33
CA ALA A 48 5.33 -15.91 -25.42
C ALA A 48 4.56 -15.99 -26.75
N ILE A 49 3.33 -16.51 -26.74
CA ILE A 49 2.46 -16.57 -27.93
C ILE A 49 2.13 -15.15 -28.43
N ASN A 50 1.81 -14.20 -27.54
CA ASN A 50 1.60 -12.81 -27.92
C ASN A 50 2.82 -12.19 -28.59
N ILE A 51 3.99 -12.35 -27.98
CA ILE A 51 5.25 -11.83 -28.52
C ILE A 51 5.50 -12.41 -29.91
N VAL A 52 5.42 -13.73 -30.06
CA VAL A 52 5.62 -14.40 -31.36
C VAL A 52 4.61 -13.91 -32.39
N GLY A 53 3.32 -13.83 -32.04
CA GLY A 53 2.27 -13.38 -32.94
C GLY A 53 2.45 -11.92 -33.38
N VAL A 54 2.82 -11.04 -32.45
CA VAL A 54 3.19 -9.65 -32.75
C VAL A 54 4.37 -9.59 -33.70
N PHE A 55 5.45 -10.36 -33.46
CA PHE A 55 6.61 -10.40 -34.33
C PHE A 55 6.28 -10.89 -35.74
N VAL A 56 5.45 -11.94 -35.86
CA VAL A 56 5.00 -12.47 -37.16
C VAL A 56 4.18 -11.42 -37.91
N LEU A 57 3.20 -10.78 -37.25
CA LEU A 57 2.40 -9.71 -37.88
C LEU A 57 3.26 -8.52 -38.29
N ALA A 58 4.14 -8.07 -37.40
CA ALA A 58 5.07 -6.96 -37.68
C ALA A 58 5.97 -7.29 -38.87
N PHE A 59 6.52 -8.51 -38.94
CA PHE A 59 7.33 -8.96 -40.07
C PHE A 59 6.54 -8.99 -41.38
N LEU A 60 5.32 -9.54 -41.37
CA LEU A 60 4.47 -9.59 -42.56
C LEU A 60 4.09 -8.18 -43.06
N ILE A 61 3.81 -7.25 -42.15
CA ILE A 61 3.51 -5.86 -42.47
C ILE A 61 4.75 -5.16 -43.00
N ALA A 62 5.91 -5.30 -42.35
CA ALA A 62 7.17 -4.72 -42.79
C ALA A 62 7.56 -5.23 -44.18
N ALA A 63 7.43 -6.53 -44.44
CA ALA A 63 7.68 -7.12 -45.75
C ALA A 63 6.73 -6.55 -46.83
N ASN A 64 5.44 -6.39 -46.53
CA ASN A 64 4.48 -5.77 -47.46
C ASN A 64 4.77 -4.28 -47.69
N LEU A 65 5.20 -3.56 -46.66
CA LEU A 65 5.54 -2.14 -46.75
C LEU A 65 6.82 -1.93 -47.57
N LEU A 66 7.87 -2.72 -47.32
CA LEU A 66 9.10 -2.71 -48.12
C LEU A 66 8.84 -3.04 -49.58
N ARG A 67 7.97 -4.03 -49.83
CA ARG A 67 7.53 -4.37 -51.19
C ARG A 67 6.81 -3.20 -51.85
N LEU A 68 5.86 -2.57 -51.15
CA LEU A 68 5.14 -1.39 -51.66
C LEU A 68 6.09 -0.22 -51.95
N ILE A 69 7.06 0.05 -51.08
CA ILE A 69 8.08 1.10 -51.28
C ILE A 69 8.92 0.80 -52.52
N ARG A 70 9.33 -0.47 -52.73
CA ARG A 70 10.06 -0.88 -53.93
C ARG A 70 9.21 -0.72 -55.19
N GLU A 71 7.94 -1.16 -55.18
CA GLU A 71 7.01 -1.02 -56.29
C GLU A 71 6.72 0.46 -56.63
N TYR A 72 6.64 1.32 -55.60
CA TYR A 72 6.49 2.77 -55.73
C TYR A 72 7.73 3.41 -56.38
N ARG A 73 8.94 3.04 -55.93
CA ARG A 73 10.20 3.52 -56.53
C ARG A 73 10.39 3.02 -57.96
N ALA A 74 9.94 1.81 -58.27
CA ALA A 74 10.02 1.22 -59.61
C ALA A 74 8.98 1.77 -60.59
N ASN A 75 8.18 2.78 -60.21
CA ASN A 75 7.14 3.41 -61.04
C ASN A 75 6.14 2.40 -61.65
N GLN A 76 5.86 1.29 -60.98
CA GLN A 76 4.87 0.34 -61.49
C GLN A 76 3.46 0.98 -61.53
N PRO A 77 2.70 0.81 -62.63
CA PRO A 77 1.36 1.36 -62.75
C PRO A 77 0.45 0.85 -61.62
N GLY A 78 -0.23 1.76 -60.92
CA GLY A 78 -1.11 1.46 -59.78
C GLY A 78 -0.46 1.49 -58.38
N SER A 79 0.87 1.53 -58.27
CA SER A 79 1.58 1.60 -56.97
C SER A 79 1.28 2.89 -56.18
N ARG A 80 1.23 4.03 -56.87
CA ARG A 80 0.93 5.35 -56.26
C ARG A 80 -0.49 5.43 -55.71
N LEU A 81 -1.45 4.80 -56.39
CA LEU A 81 -2.84 4.73 -55.95
C LEU A 81 -2.98 3.86 -54.70
N ASN A 82 -2.40 2.66 -54.72
CA ASN A 82 -2.34 1.77 -53.54
C ASN A 82 -1.72 2.46 -52.33
N ALA A 83 -0.59 3.16 -52.51
CA ALA A 83 0.07 3.86 -51.42
C ALA A 83 -0.78 4.99 -50.83
N ARG A 84 -1.45 5.81 -51.66
CA ARG A 84 -2.32 6.90 -51.21
C ARG A 84 -3.53 6.37 -50.43
N VAL A 85 -4.19 5.33 -50.94
CA VAL A 85 -5.36 4.70 -50.28
C VAL A 85 -4.95 4.06 -48.97
N LEU A 86 -3.82 3.34 -48.94
CA LEU A 86 -3.28 2.76 -47.71
C LEU A 86 -3.01 3.84 -46.65
N LEU A 87 -2.35 4.94 -47.03
CA LEU A 87 -2.06 6.05 -46.11
C LEU A 87 -3.32 6.64 -45.49
N MET A 88 -4.37 6.88 -46.30
CA MET A 88 -5.65 7.39 -45.80
C MET A 88 -6.29 6.43 -44.79
N PHE A 89 -6.32 5.13 -45.08
CA PHE A 89 -6.87 4.13 -44.17
C PHE A 89 -6.08 4.02 -42.86
N VAL A 90 -4.74 4.00 -42.95
CA VAL A 90 -3.87 3.94 -41.77
C VAL A 90 -4.05 5.19 -40.91
N ALA A 91 -4.07 6.38 -41.51
CA ALA A 91 -4.32 7.62 -40.78
C ALA A 91 -5.68 7.62 -40.07
N LEU A 92 -6.73 7.16 -40.77
CA LEU A 92 -8.09 7.08 -40.23
C LEU A 92 -8.24 6.06 -39.09
N ALA A 93 -7.44 4.99 -39.09
CA ALA A 93 -7.43 4.00 -38.02
C ALA A 93 -6.55 4.41 -36.82
N VAL A 94 -5.37 4.98 -37.07
CA VAL A 94 -4.39 5.34 -36.03
C VAL A 94 -4.92 6.45 -35.12
N ALA A 95 -5.61 7.44 -35.68
CA ALA A 95 -6.05 8.61 -34.92
C ALA A 95 -6.99 8.28 -33.74
N PRO A 96 -8.11 7.54 -33.90
CA PRO A 96 -8.96 7.19 -32.77
C PRO A 96 -8.27 6.22 -31.79
N LEU A 97 -7.48 5.27 -32.28
CA LEU A 97 -6.75 4.29 -31.45
C LEU A 97 -5.76 4.97 -30.50
N THR A 98 -4.98 5.92 -31.01
CA THR A 98 -4.01 6.68 -30.20
C THR A 98 -4.69 7.58 -29.17
N LEU A 99 -5.82 8.19 -29.54
CA LEU A 99 -6.61 9.01 -28.62
C LEU A 99 -7.16 8.18 -27.45
N VAL A 100 -7.77 7.02 -27.74
CA VAL A 100 -8.27 6.11 -26.70
C VAL A 100 -7.14 5.66 -25.79
N PHE A 101 -6.00 5.22 -26.36
CA PHE A 101 -4.83 4.80 -25.57
C PHE A 101 -4.35 5.92 -24.63
N TYR A 102 -4.21 7.15 -25.14
CA TYR A 102 -3.78 8.29 -24.35
C TYR A 102 -4.70 8.53 -23.15
N PHE A 103 -6.01 8.61 -23.38
CA PHE A 103 -6.98 8.80 -22.30
C PHE A 103 -7.04 7.61 -21.34
N SER A 104 -6.93 6.38 -21.82
CA SER A 104 -6.89 5.19 -20.97
C SER A 104 -5.69 5.18 -20.04
N VAL A 105 -4.48 5.49 -20.55
CA VAL A 105 -3.27 5.58 -19.71
C VAL A 105 -3.39 6.73 -18.70
N GLN A 106 -3.91 7.88 -19.13
CA GLN A 106 -4.09 9.03 -18.24
C GLN A 106 -5.09 8.73 -17.13
N PHE A 107 -6.24 8.12 -17.47
CA PHE A 107 -7.28 7.74 -16.53
C PHE A 107 -6.76 6.68 -15.54
N LEU A 108 -6.09 5.64 -16.04
CA LEU A 108 -5.52 4.58 -15.22
C LEU A 108 -4.47 5.14 -14.24
N ASN A 109 -3.55 5.97 -14.72
CA ASN A 109 -2.53 6.56 -13.85
C ASN A 109 -3.15 7.42 -12.76
N ARG A 110 -4.11 8.29 -13.10
CA ARG A 110 -4.81 9.14 -12.13
C ARG A 110 -5.68 8.34 -11.16
N GLY A 111 -6.37 7.32 -11.65
CA GLY A 111 -7.16 6.42 -10.81
C GLY A 111 -6.27 5.72 -9.79
N ILE A 112 -5.20 5.07 -10.24
CA ILE A 112 -4.23 4.42 -9.35
C ILE A 112 -3.61 5.44 -8.38
N ASP A 113 -3.29 6.66 -8.81
CA ASP A 113 -2.77 7.69 -7.92
C ASP A 113 -3.78 8.12 -6.86
N SER A 114 -5.06 8.24 -7.23
CA SER A 114 -6.14 8.62 -6.32
C SER A 114 -6.42 7.56 -5.26
N TYR A 115 -6.39 6.28 -5.62
CA TYR A 115 -6.62 5.20 -4.65
C TYR A 115 -5.45 5.00 -3.68
N PHE A 116 -4.24 5.43 -4.06
CA PHE A 116 -3.04 5.16 -3.27
C PHE A 116 -2.52 6.37 -2.48
N ASN A 117 -2.60 7.61 -2.97
CA ASN A 117 -1.56 8.58 -2.63
C ASN A 117 -1.89 9.72 -1.67
N VAL A 118 -3.07 9.82 -1.04
CA VAL A 118 -3.36 11.06 -0.29
C VAL A 118 -3.95 10.83 1.10
N ASP A 119 -4.87 9.89 1.27
CA ASP A 119 -5.62 9.83 2.53
C ASP A 119 -5.13 8.75 3.49
N VAL A 120 -4.66 7.61 2.99
CA VAL A 120 -4.41 6.45 3.87
C VAL A 120 -3.13 6.62 4.69
N GLU A 121 -1.98 6.83 4.05
CA GLU A 121 -0.70 7.01 4.77
C GLU A 121 -0.76 8.21 5.70
N THR A 122 -1.23 9.36 5.21
CA THR A 122 -1.36 10.59 5.99
C THR A 122 -2.32 10.41 7.17
N ALA A 123 -3.45 9.71 6.99
CA ALA A 123 -4.39 9.44 8.08
C ALA A 123 -3.85 8.43 9.09
N LEU A 124 -3.12 7.39 8.66
CA LEU A 124 -2.50 6.42 9.57
C LEU A 124 -1.39 7.07 10.38
N VAL A 125 -0.51 7.85 9.75
CA VAL A 125 0.52 8.63 10.45
C VAL A 125 -0.13 9.64 11.40
N GLY A 126 -1.15 10.38 10.95
CA GLY A 126 -1.88 11.31 11.80
C GLY A 126 -2.61 10.64 12.98
N ALA A 127 -3.12 9.42 12.80
CA ALA A 127 -3.74 8.64 13.87
C ALA A 127 -2.70 8.14 14.88
N LEU A 128 -1.51 7.73 14.42
CA LEU A 128 -0.40 7.33 15.28
C LEU A 128 0.10 8.52 16.12
N ASP A 129 0.28 9.68 15.49
CA ASP A 129 0.69 10.91 16.18
C ASP A 129 -0.35 11.35 17.21
N LEU A 130 -1.65 11.27 16.88
CA LEU A 130 -2.72 11.55 17.82
C LEU A 130 -2.72 10.57 19.00
N SER A 131 -2.51 9.27 18.75
CA SER A 131 -2.42 8.25 19.82
C SER A 131 -1.26 8.56 20.77
N ARG A 132 -0.07 8.84 20.22
CA ARG A 132 1.12 9.21 20.99
C ARG A 132 0.91 10.48 21.79
N ALA A 133 0.33 11.52 21.19
CA ALA A 133 0.02 12.78 21.88
C ALA A 133 -1.02 12.59 23.01
N SER A 134 -2.02 11.73 22.79
CA SER A 134 -3.02 11.36 23.79
C SER A 134 -2.39 10.63 24.98
N LEU A 135 -1.52 9.63 24.71
CA LEU A 135 -0.76 8.93 25.74
C LEU A 135 0.12 9.89 26.54
N GLU A 136 0.86 10.77 25.86
CA GLU A 136 1.74 11.75 26.53
C GLU A 136 0.95 12.73 27.42
N MET A 137 -0.25 13.12 26.99
CA MET A 137 -1.17 13.93 27.80
C MET A 137 -1.62 13.19 29.05
N ARG A 138 -2.02 11.92 28.93
CA ARG A 138 -2.41 11.06 30.06
C ARG A 138 -1.25 10.83 31.02
N THR A 139 -0.06 10.54 30.50
CA THR A 139 1.18 10.39 31.27
C THR A 139 1.47 11.63 32.13
N ARG A 140 1.37 12.84 31.56
CA ARG A 140 1.51 14.08 32.33
C ARG A 140 0.40 14.27 33.38
N GLU A 141 -0.84 13.96 33.02
CA GLU A 141 -1.98 14.06 33.93
C GLU A 141 -1.79 13.15 35.16
N TYR A 142 -1.41 11.89 34.95
CA TYR A 142 -1.18 10.94 36.04
C TYR A 142 0.04 11.29 36.90
N LEU A 143 1.09 11.85 36.30
CA LEU A 143 2.22 12.40 37.05
C LEU A 143 1.75 13.53 37.98
N GLN A 144 0.96 14.47 37.47
CA GLN A 144 0.41 15.57 38.29
C GLN A 144 -0.50 15.06 39.41
N ARG A 145 -1.39 14.10 39.12
CA ARG A 145 -2.24 13.45 40.15
C ARG A 145 -1.38 12.80 41.24
N THR A 146 -0.35 12.06 40.85
CA THR A 146 0.58 11.41 41.80
C THR A 146 1.34 12.44 42.64
N MET A 147 1.73 13.58 42.04
CA MET A 147 2.32 14.69 42.79
C MET A 147 1.37 15.29 43.82
N THR A 148 0.10 15.50 43.47
CA THR A 148 -0.91 16.00 44.41
C THR A 148 -1.08 15.03 45.58
N VAL A 149 -1.22 13.73 45.29
CA VAL A 149 -1.33 12.69 46.33
C VAL A 149 -0.09 12.67 47.23
N ALA A 150 1.12 12.71 46.65
CA ALA A 150 2.37 12.70 47.41
C ALA A 150 2.53 13.93 48.32
N ASN A 151 1.94 15.07 47.97
CA ASN A 151 1.95 16.29 48.79
C ASN A 151 0.87 16.30 49.88
N GLU A 152 -0.25 15.62 49.65
CA GLU A 152 -1.35 15.51 50.62
C GLU A 152 -1.15 14.39 51.65
N LEU A 153 -0.31 13.40 51.33
CA LEU A 153 -0.01 12.28 52.22
C LEU A 153 0.85 12.71 53.41
N ASP A 154 0.36 12.43 54.62
CA ASP A 154 1.20 12.42 55.82
C ASP A 154 1.75 11.01 56.05
N ALA A 155 3.00 10.79 55.64
CA ALA A 155 3.63 9.48 55.73
C ALA A 155 3.86 8.97 57.16
N ASN A 156 3.73 9.84 58.18
CA ASN A 156 3.90 9.46 59.58
C ASN A 156 2.55 9.23 60.30
N ALA A 157 1.43 9.44 59.61
CA ALA A 157 0.11 9.24 60.20
C ALA A 157 -0.20 7.74 60.38
N GLU A 158 -0.76 7.36 61.53
CA GLU A 158 -1.28 5.99 61.75
C GLU A 158 -2.38 5.61 60.75
N SER A 159 -3.04 6.60 60.13
CA SER A 159 -4.08 6.43 59.12
C SER A 159 -3.55 6.38 57.68
N LEU A 160 -2.23 6.27 57.45
CA LEU A 160 -1.62 6.28 56.11
C LEU A 160 -2.27 5.28 55.15
N LEU A 161 -2.55 4.05 55.58
CA LEU A 161 -3.20 3.04 54.72
C LEU A 161 -4.61 3.45 54.29
N GLN A 162 -5.39 4.08 55.19
CA GLN A 162 -6.73 4.58 54.86
C GLN A 162 -6.64 5.76 53.90
N GLN A 163 -5.76 6.73 54.18
CA GLN A 163 -5.53 7.87 53.29
C GLN A 163 -5.10 7.43 51.89
N LEU A 164 -4.16 6.47 51.81
CA LEU A 164 -3.69 5.90 50.55
C LEU A 164 -4.83 5.22 49.77
N SER A 165 -5.71 4.50 50.47
CA SER A 165 -6.89 3.86 49.88
C SER A 165 -7.90 4.87 49.35
N ASP A 166 -8.21 5.91 50.12
CA ASP A 166 -9.14 6.96 49.73
C ASP A 166 -8.62 7.72 48.50
N GLN A 167 -7.33 8.06 48.50
CA GLN A 167 -6.65 8.72 47.38
C GLN A 167 -6.58 7.83 46.13
N ARG A 168 -6.32 6.52 46.29
CA ARG A 168 -6.32 5.56 45.18
C ARG A 168 -7.68 5.51 44.51
N GLN A 169 -8.76 5.46 45.29
CA GLN A 169 -10.12 5.43 44.77
C GLN A 169 -10.52 6.77 44.13
N LEU A 170 -10.10 7.90 44.71
CA LEU A 170 -10.39 9.24 44.18
C LEU A 170 -9.75 9.49 42.81
N TYR A 171 -8.50 9.06 42.63
CA TYR A 171 -7.75 9.26 41.39
C TYR A 171 -7.83 8.10 40.40
N GLU A 172 -8.64 7.08 40.71
CA GLU A 172 -8.85 5.86 39.90
C GLU A 172 -7.53 5.13 39.58
N ALA A 173 -6.59 5.14 40.52
CA ALA A 173 -5.36 4.38 40.38
C ALA A 173 -5.63 2.88 40.59
N ALA A 174 -4.96 2.03 39.79
CA ALA A 174 -4.98 0.59 39.99
C ALA A 174 -4.27 0.24 41.31
N GLU A 175 -3.13 0.89 41.57
CA GLU A 175 -2.33 0.70 42.76
C GLU A 175 -1.66 2.01 43.18
N PHE A 176 -1.62 2.27 44.49
CA PHE A 176 -0.67 3.18 45.09
C PHE A 176 0.16 2.45 46.15
N THR A 177 1.47 2.56 46.05
CA THR A 177 2.41 1.97 47.01
C THR A 177 3.42 3.03 47.46
N VAL A 178 3.55 3.18 48.78
CA VAL A 178 4.59 3.99 49.41
C VAL A 178 5.79 3.11 49.67
N PHE A 179 6.91 3.49 49.09
CA PHE A 179 8.19 2.82 49.29
C PHE A 179 9.14 3.72 50.08
N GLY A 180 9.89 3.11 50.99
CA GLY A 180 11.06 3.73 51.62
C GLY A 180 12.34 3.43 50.85
N ALA A 181 13.47 3.84 51.42
CA ALA A 181 14.79 3.53 50.89
C ALA A 181 14.95 2.02 50.61
N ASN A 182 15.64 1.66 49.53
CA ASN A 182 15.93 0.27 49.12
C ASN A 182 14.69 -0.60 48.81
N ARG A 183 13.62 -0.03 48.22
CA ARG A 183 12.39 -0.75 47.81
C ARG A 183 11.61 -1.39 48.97
N LYS A 184 11.80 -0.91 50.20
CA LYS A 184 11.01 -1.35 51.34
C LYS A 184 9.58 -0.84 51.21
N ILE A 185 8.61 -1.73 51.17
CA ILE A 185 7.19 -1.36 51.14
C ILE A 185 6.78 -0.86 52.53
N VAL A 186 6.24 0.36 52.60
CA VAL A 186 5.75 0.97 53.84
C VAL A 186 4.24 0.83 53.91
N ALA A 187 3.55 1.10 52.81
CA ALA A 187 2.10 0.97 52.68
C ALA A 187 1.73 0.68 51.23
N THR A 188 0.72 -0.16 51.01
CA THR A 188 0.20 -0.48 49.66
C THR A 188 -1.32 -0.45 49.72
N SER A 189 -1.93 0.16 48.71
CA SER A 189 -3.35 0.02 48.40
C SER A 189 -3.48 -0.41 46.93
N SER A 190 -4.16 -1.53 46.70
CA SER A 190 -4.44 -2.05 45.36
C SER A 190 -5.95 -2.20 45.15
N ALA A 191 -6.40 -2.07 43.89
CA ALA A 191 -7.75 -2.42 43.48
C ALA A 191 -7.98 -3.94 43.46
N SER A 192 -6.93 -4.71 43.15
CA SER A 192 -6.92 -6.17 43.13
C SER A 192 -6.37 -6.70 44.46
N THR A 193 -7.11 -7.58 45.13
CA THR A 193 -6.72 -8.11 46.45
C THR A 193 -5.74 -9.29 46.36
N ASP A 194 -5.64 -9.91 45.18
CA ASP A 194 -4.85 -11.14 44.94
C ASP A 194 -3.52 -10.90 44.20
N GLU A 195 -3.19 -9.66 43.84
CA GLU A 195 -1.95 -9.33 43.13
C GLU A 195 -0.88 -8.79 44.08
N PHE A 196 0.35 -9.30 43.91
CA PHE A 196 1.51 -8.72 44.57
C PHE A 196 1.76 -7.31 44.03
N PRO A 197 2.12 -6.34 44.90
CA PRO A 197 2.41 -4.98 44.47
C PRO A 197 3.50 -4.98 43.41
N MET A 198 3.24 -4.29 42.31
CA MET A 198 4.20 -4.25 41.21
C MET A 198 5.43 -3.46 41.65
N LEU A 199 6.60 -4.04 41.45
CA LEU A 199 7.84 -3.38 41.85
C LEU A 199 8.22 -2.34 40.78
N PRO A 200 8.57 -1.11 41.19
CA PRO A 200 8.95 -0.08 40.25
C PRO A 200 10.22 -0.51 39.50
N PRO A 201 10.30 -0.25 38.18
CA PRO A 201 11.50 -0.55 37.41
C PRO A 201 12.67 0.35 37.83
N GLU A 202 13.88 -0.10 37.52
CA GLU A 202 15.12 0.47 38.08
C GLU A 202 15.34 1.94 37.69
N ASP A 203 14.92 2.32 36.49
CA ASP A 203 14.95 3.68 35.97
C ASP A 203 14.00 4.63 36.74
N VAL A 204 12.81 4.16 37.08
CA VAL A 204 11.83 4.90 37.88
C VAL A 204 12.36 5.12 39.31
N LEU A 205 12.94 4.07 39.91
CA LEU A 205 13.55 4.14 41.24
C LEU A 205 14.74 5.10 41.31
N LEU A 206 15.63 5.05 40.31
CA LEU A 206 16.82 5.89 40.26
C LEU A 206 16.45 7.37 40.23
N ASN A 207 15.45 7.74 39.42
CA ASN A 207 14.98 9.12 39.33
C ASN A 207 14.31 9.58 40.64
N ALA A 208 13.43 8.75 41.22
CA ALA A 208 12.78 9.04 42.49
C ALA A 208 13.80 9.22 43.64
N HIS A 209 14.87 8.42 43.65
CA HIS A 209 15.95 8.53 44.65
C HIS A 209 16.69 9.87 44.57
N PHE A 210 16.87 10.43 43.38
CA PHE A 210 17.44 11.77 43.20
C PHE A 210 16.43 12.91 43.46
N GLY A 211 15.26 12.61 44.04
CA GLY A 211 14.21 13.57 44.31
C GLY A 211 13.52 14.09 43.05
N ARG A 212 13.58 13.34 41.94
CA ARG A 212 12.95 13.71 40.67
C ARG A 212 11.71 12.87 40.46
N SER A 213 10.58 13.53 40.25
CA SER A 213 9.37 12.86 39.82
C SER A 213 9.57 12.29 38.41
N HIS A 214 9.13 11.06 38.20
CA HIS A 214 9.27 10.37 36.92
C HIS A 214 7.97 9.65 36.57
N VAL A 215 7.69 9.56 35.27
CA VAL A 215 6.55 8.82 34.75
C VAL A 215 7.00 8.03 33.52
N GLY A 216 6.59 6.76 33.47
CA GLY A 216 6.96 5.81 32.43
C GLY A 216 5.75 5.00 31.96
N LEU A 217 5.94 4.34 30.82
CA LEU A 217 5.03 3.33 30.30
C LEU A 217 5.69 1.97 30.51
N ASP A 218 4.92 1.01 31.00
CA ASP A 218 5.37 -0.37 31.15
C ASP A 218 4.26 -1.31 30.70
N THR A 219 4.57 -2.60 30.55
CA THR A 219 3.62 -3.63 30.14
C THR A 219 3.50 -4.67 31.25
N THR A 220 2.27 -4.95 31.68
CA THR A 220 2.00 -5.99 32.67
C THR A 220 2.36 -7.38 32.10
N LEU A 221 2.46 -8.37 32.98
CA LEU A 221 2.70 -9.77 32.57
C LEU A 221 1.61 -10.31 31.63
N GLU A 222 0.43 -9.70 31.65
CA GLU A 222 -0.72 -10.05 30.81
C GLU A 222 -0.75 -9.30 29.47
N GLY A 223 0.24 -8.42 29.23
CA GLY A 223 0.36 -7.66 27.98
C GLY A 223 -0.39 -6.32 27.97
N GLU A 224 -0.93 -5.87 29.11
CA GLU A 224 -1.61 -4.58 29.20
C GLU A 224 -0.62 -3.44 29.44
N VAL A 225 -0.76 -2.34 28.70
CA VAL A 225 0.08 -1.15 28.92
C VAL A 225 -0.44 -0.39 30.13
N ILE A 226 0.46 -0.04 31.04
CA ILE A 226 0.19 0.74 32.25
C ILE A 226 1.05 1.99 32.29
N ILE A 227 0.53 3.03 32.91
CA ILE A 227 1.31 4.23 33.23
C ILE A 227 1.76 4.13 34.68
N GLN A 228 3.06 4.24 34.88
CA GLN A 228 3.68 4.19 36.21
C GLN A 228 4.24 5.58 36.53
N ALA A 229 3.94 6.10 37.72
CA ALA A 229 4.46 7.37 38.19
C ALA A 229 5.13 7.19 39.55
N ALA A 230 6.34 7.73 39.72
CA ALA A 230 7.03 7.79 41.00
C ALA A 230 7.30 9.24 41.39
N VAL A 231 6.92 9.59 42.61
CA VAL A 231 7.08 10.95 43.16
C VAL A 231 7.63 10.86 44.58
N PRO A 232 8.69 11.62 44.93
CA PRO A 232 9.15 11.71 46.31
C PRO A 232 8.08 12.34 47.21
N ILE A 233 7.89 11.78 48.40
CA ILE A 233 7.02 12.34 49.43
C ILE A 233 7.86 13.34 50.24
N THR A 234 7.38 14.57 50.36
CA THR A 234 8.11 15.60 51.10
C THR A 234 7.85 15.43 52.60
N SER A 235 8.88 15.05 53.36
CA SER A 235 8.82 15.03 54.83
C SER A 235 9.34 16.34 55.41
N ASN A 236 8.67 16.86 56.44
CA ASN A 236 9.13 18.02 57.20
C ASN A 236 10.23 17.67 58.21
N ASP A 237 10.50 16.38 58.43
CA ASP A 237 11.58 15.91 59.30
C ASP A 237 12.84 15.60 58.47
N PRO A 238 13.94 16.37 58.63
CA PRO A 238 15.19 16.15 57.90
C PRO A 238 15.93 14.86 58.30
N THR A 239 15.46 14.14 59.31
CA THR A 239 16.00 12.83 59.73
C THR A 239 15.18 11.63 59.24
N ALA A 240 14.01 11.88 58.64
CA ALA A 240 13.16 10.83 58.10
C ALA A 240 13.80 10.15 56.87
N GLU A 241 13.59 8.84 56.74
CA GLU A 241 13.99 8.12 55.54
C GLU A 241 13.28 8.69 54.30
N PRO A 242 13.96 8.81 53.14
CA PRO A 242 13.33 9.28 51.92
C PRO A 242 12.26 8.28 51.47
N LEU A 243 11.03 8.78 51.36
CA LEU A 243 9.87 8.03 50.94
C LEU A 243 9.45 8.48 49.54
N PHE A 244 8.91 7.56 48.76
CA PHE A 244 8.34 7.87 47.46
C PHE A 244 7.01 7.15 47.27
N LEU A 245 6.07 7.86 46.66
CA LEU A 245 4.80 7.32 46.22
C LEU A 245 4.98 6.78 44.80
N PHE A 246 4.62 5.52 44.62
CA PHE A 246 4.52 4.86 43.33
C PHE A 246 3.06 4.62 43.00
N GLY A 247 2.62 5.08 41.82
CA GLY A 247 1.26 4.93 41.34
C GLY A 247 1.21 4.23 40.00
N ILE A 248 0.25 3.31 39.89
CA ILE A 248 -0.03 2.54 38.68
C ILE A 248 -1.42 2.94 38.18
N PHE A 249 -1.48 3.36 36.93
CA PHE A 249 -2.71 3.78 36.27
C PHE A 249 -2.97 2.90 35.04
N PRO A 250 -4.17 2.33 34.91
CA PRO A 250 -4.52 1.54 33.73
C PRO A 250 -4.65 2.46 32.51
N VAL A 251 -4.17 2.01 31.36
CA VAL A 251 -4.41 2.69 30.08
C VAL A 251 -5.60 2.03 29.40
N ASP A 252 -6.49 2.83 28.83
CA ASP A 252 -7.62 2.32 28.05
C ASP A 252 -7.10 1.44 26.88
N THR A 253 -7.56 0.19 26.86
CA THR A 253 -7.17 -0.83 25.87
C THR A 253 -7.46 -0.41 24.43
N ARG A 254 -8.37 0.55 24.24
CA ARG A 254 -8.65 1.13 22.93
C ARG A 254 -7.45 1.90 22.38
N ILE A 255 -6.71 2.63 23.21
CA ILE A 255 -5.57 3.47 22.77
C ILE A 255 -4.35 2.60 22.45
N THR A 256 -4.11 1.56 23.24
CA THR A 256 -2.98 0.64 23.07
C THR A 256 -3.18 -0.23 21.83
N GLY A 257 -4.38 -0.82 21.66
CA GLY A 257 -4.73 -1.60 20.49
C GLY A 257 -4.71 -0.80 19.19
N LEU A 258 -5.12 0.48 19.22
CA LEU A 258 -5.03 1.38 18.06
C LEU A 258 -3.58 1.62 17.63
N THR A 259 -2.64 1.72 18.58
CA THR A 259 -1.22 2.02 18.27
C THR A 259 -0.55 0.84 17.57
N GLU A 260 -0.74 -0.37 18.10
CA GLU A 260 -0.20 -1.60 17.52
C GLU A 260 -0.83 -1.88 16.14
N GLN A 261 -2.16 -1.77 16.04
CA GLN A 261 -2.89 -2.01 14.79
C GLN A 261 -2.52 -0.99 13.69
N VAL A 262 -2.31 0.29 14.04
CA VAL A 262 -1.88 1.32 13.08
C VAL A 262 -0.44 1.08 12.64
N GLN A 263 0.44 0.63 13.54
CA GLN A 263 1.82 0.34 13.20
C GLN A 263 1.94 -0.88 12.29
N GLU A 264 1.21 -1.97 12.58
CA GLU A 264 1.10 -3.13 11.69
C GLU A 264 0.54 -2.74 10.31
N SER A 265 -0.50 -1.90 10.29
CA SER A 265 -1.10 -1.41 9.04
C SER A 265 -0.17 -0.51 8.23
N LEU A 266 0.68 0.30 8.88
CA LEU A 266 1.71 1.13 8.21
C LEU A 266 2.78 0.24 7.58
N ASP A 267 3.22 -0.79 8.28
CA ASP A 267 4.21 -1.75 7.77
C ASP A 267 3.65 -2.51 6.55
N GLN A 268 2.40 -3.02 6.65
CA GLN A 268 1.72 -3.66 5.51
C GLN A 268 1.50 -2.70 4.34
N TYR A 269 1.13 -1.43 4.58
CA TYR A 269 0.96 -0.44 3.53
C TYR A 269 2.27 -0.16 2.77
N GLY A 270 3.41 -0.16 3.46
CA GLY A 270 4.73 -0.06 2.85
C GLY A 270 4.96 -1.12 1.77
N GLU A 271 4.53 -2.36 2.02
CA GLU A 271 4.61 -3.46 1.06
C GLU A 271 3.67 -3.28 -0.13
N VAL A 272 2.43 -2.82 0.09
CA VAL A 272 1.44 -2.58 -0.98
C VAL A 272 1.83 -1.39 -1.87
N SER A 273 2.55 -0.39 -1.33
CA SER A 273 3.05 0.77 -2.09
C SER A 273 3.98 0.37 -3.25
N TYR A 274 4.74 -0.73 -3.09
CA TYR A 274 5.61 -1.30 -4.13
C TYR A 274 4.79 -1.79 -5.33
N LEU A 275 3.58 -2.26 -5.09
CA LEU A 275 2.69 -2.78 -6.12
C LEU A 275 2.13 -1.68 -7.03
N ARG A 276 2.04 -0.43 -6.56
CA ARG A 276 1.55 0.72 -7.36
C ARG A 276 2.36 0.92 -8.64
N ARG A 277 3.70 0.88 -8.53
CA ARG A 277 4.60 1.04 -9.69
C ARG A 277 4.48 -0.15 -10.64
N PHE A 278 4.42 -1.35 -10.10
CA PHE A 278 4.24 -2.58 -10.87
C PHE A 278 2.92 -2.59 -11.63
N LEU A 279 1.80 -2.25 -10.96
CA LEU A 279 0.47 -2.18 -11.56
C LEU A 279 0.41 -1.14 -12.68
N LYS A 280 0.88 0.09 -12.44
CA LYS A 280 0.94 1.13 -13.48
C LYS A 280 1.73 0.67 -14.70
N SER A 281 2.88 0.06 -14.48
CA SER A 281 3.72 -0.45 -15.56
C SER A 281 3.04 -1.59 -16.32
N SER A 282 2.50 -2.59 -15.62
CA SER A 282 1.84 -3.75 -16.22
C SER A 282 0.61 -3.38 -17.06
N PHE A 283 -0.26 -2.50 -16.54
CA PHE A 283 -1.43 -2.04 -17.27
C PHE A 283 -1.06 -1.16 -18.47
N THR A 284 -0.08 -0.26 -18.33
CA THR A 284 0.40 0.56 -19.45
C THR A 284 1.01 -0.32 -20.55
N LEU A 285 1.80 -1.32 -20.17
CA LEU A 285 2.36 -2.31 -21.11
C LEU A 285 1.25 -3.08 -21.82
N THR A 286 0.25 -3.59 -21.08
CA THR A 286 -0.88 -4.35 -21.64
C THR A 286 -1.69 -3.50 -22.63
N LEU A 287 -2.03 -2.26 -22.27
CA LEU A 287 -2.68 -1.30 -23.17
C LEU A 287 -1.83 -0.98 -24.40
N GLY A 288 -0.52 -0.82 -24.23
CA GLY A 288 0.41 -0.60 -25.33
C GLY A 288 0.48 -1.79 -26.30
N LEU A 289 0.48 -3.01 -25.77
CA LEU A 289 0.45 -4.25 -26.55
C LEU A 289 -0.87 -4.39 -27.31
N ALA A 290 -2.00 -4.10 -26.66
CA ALA A 290 -3.31 -4.07 -27.30
C ALA A 290 -3.37 -3.02 -28.43
N LEU A 291 -2.89 -1.80 -28.17
CA LEU A 291 -2.79 -0.74 -29.19
C LEU A 291 -1.95 -1.19 -30.39
N LEU A 292 -0.78 -1.79 -30.12
CA LEU A 292 0.12 -2.27 -31.15
C LEU A 292 -0.55 -3.34 -32.01
N ILE A 293 -1.21 -4.32 -31.40
CA ILE A 293 -1.94 -5.38 -32.12
C ILE A 293 -3.09 -4.77 -32.94
N SER A 294 -3.87 -3.84 -32.39
CA SER A 294 -4.93 -3.15 -33.11
C SER A 294 -4.42 -2.32 -34.29
N LEU A 295 -3.27 -1.65 -34.15
CA LEU A 295 -2.63 -0.92 -35.24
C LEU A 295 -2.14 -1.86 -36.34
N LEU A 296 -1.46 -2.95 -35.98
CA LEU A 296 -1.01 -3.96 -36.94
C LEU A 296 -2.22 -4.57 -37.68
N ALA A 297 -3.30 -4.88 -36.95
CA ALA A 297 -4.55 -5.35 -37.53
C ALA A 297 -5.17 -4.37 -38.52
N ALA A 298 -5.21 -3.08 -38.15
CA ALA A 298 -5.74 -2.02 -39.01
C ALA A 298 -4.91 -1.84 -40.29
N VAL A 299 -3.58 -1.82 -40.18
CA VAL A 299 -2.67 -1.73 -41.33
C VAL A 299 -2.85 -2.94 -42.25
N TRP A 300 -2.91 -4.14 -41.68
CA TRP A 300 -3.14 -5.37 -42.44
C TRP A 300 -4.50 -5.34 -43.17
N GLY A 301 -5.57 -4.93 -42.47
CA GLY A 301 -6.90 -4.75 -43.06
C GLY A 301 -6.89 -3.74 -44.22
N ALA A 302 -6.18 -2.61 -44.05
CA ALA A 302 -6.03 -1.59 -45.09
C ALA A 302 -5.33 -2.15 -46.35
N PHE A 303 -4.27 -2.95 -46.19
CA PHE A 303 -3.61 -3.63 -47.31
C PHE A 303 -4.55 -4.60 -48.04
N VAL A 304 -5.33 -5.38 -47.30
CA VAL A 304 -6.30 -6.33 -47.88
C VAL A 304 -7.38 -5.58 -48.65
N PHE A 305 -7.90 -4.49 -48.09
CA PHE A 305 -8.97 -3.69 -48.68
C PHE A 305 -8.50 -2.97 -49.96
N SER A 306 -7.33 -2.30 -49.90
CA SER A 306 -6.72 -1.63 -51.04
C SER A 306 -6.52 -2.59 -52.23
N ARG A 307 -5.98 -3.79 -51.98
CA ARG A 307 -5.76 -4.80 -53.02
C ARG A 307 -7.05 -5.43 -53.56
N ARG A 308 -8.16 -5.41 -52.81
CA ARG A 308 -9.46 -5.91 -53.30
C ARG A 308 -10.16 -4.89 -54.18
N LEU A 309 -10.13 -3.61 -53.82
CA LEU A 309 -10.76 -2.53 -54.60
C LEU A 309 -10.03 -2.24 -55.92
N ILE A 310 -8.70 -2.37 -55.94
CA ILE A 310 -7.88 -1.98 -57.11
C ILE A 310 -7.69 -3.14 -58.10
N ALA A 311 -7.88 -4.39 -57.67
CA ALA A 311 -7.74 -5.58 -58.53
C ALA A 311 -8.58 -5.56 -59.82
N PRO A 312 -9.88 -5.18 -59.82
CA PRO A 312 -10.67 -5.14 -61.06
C PRO A 312 -10.29 -3.99 -62.01
N ILE A 313 -9.69 -2.91 -61.51
CA ILE A 313 -9.27 -1.77 -62.33
C ILE A 313 -8.00 -2.12 -63.12
N GLN A 314 -7.11 -2.95 -62.55
CA GLN A 314 -5.89 -3.42 -63.21
C GLN A 314 -6.13 -4.49 -64.29
N SER A 315 -7.30 -5.16 -64.31
CA SER A 315 -7.65 -6.11 -65.37
C SER A 315 -8.27 -5.47 -66.61
N LEU A 316 -8.54 -4.15 -66.56
CA LEU A 316 -9.13 -3.37 -67.66
C LEU A 316 -8.11 -2.47 -68.38
N ALA A 317 -6.86 -2.41 -67.89
CA ALA A 317 -5.75 -1.66 -68.47
C ALA A 317 -4.72 -2.63 -69.06
#